data_AF-A0A1X7SFA0-F1
#
_entry.id   AF-A0A1X7SFA0-F1
#
_cell.length_a   1.000
_cell.length_b   1.000
_cell.length_c   1.000
_cell.angle_alpha   90.00
_cell.angle_beta   90.00
_cell.angle_gamma   90.00
#
_symmetry.space_group_name_H-M   'P 1'
#
loop_
_entity.id
_entity.type
_entity.pdbx_description
1 polymer ?
#
loop_
_entity_poly.entity_id
_entity_poly.type
_entity_poly.pdbx_seq_one_letter_code
_entity_poly.pdbx_strand_id
1 'polypeptide(L)' 'MEATGSVKEREHLYRLIVSQLRYDGYESAASNLARNFSAYPPCAPSSRLSHLVRLGNQMEGE' A
#
# COMPACT_ATOMS: atom_id res chain seq x y z
N MET A 1 -19.91 -6.99 -12.47
CA MET A 1 -18.70 -6.72 -13.26
C MET A 1 -17.74 -6.06 -12.30
N GLU A 2 -16.78 -6.79 -11.75
CA GLU A 2 -15.84 -6.21 -10.78
C GLU A 2 -15.12 -5.04 -11.42
N ALA A 3 -15.16 -3.88 -10.76
CA ALA A 3 -14.40 -2.72 -11.20
C ALA A 3 -12.92 -3.09 -11.09
N THR A 4 -12.31 -3.47 -12.21
CA THR A 4 -10.87 -3.70 -12.27
C THR A 4 -10.22 -2.35 -12.01
N GLY A 5 -9.70 -2.17 -10.80
CA GLY A 5 -9.07 -0.92 -10.38
C GLY A 5 -8.09 -0.46 -11.46
N SER A 6 -8.22 0.82 -11.83
CA SER A 6 -7.36 1.49 -12.80
C SER A 6 -5.89 1.27 -12.45
N VAL A 7 -5.00 1.34 -13.45
CA VAL A 7 -3.54 1.22 -13.23
C VAL A 7 -3.07 2.17 -12.12
N LYS A 8 -3.64 3.38 -12.06
CA LYS A 8 -3.36 4.39 -11.02
C LYS A 8 -3.76 3.94 -9.61
N GLU A 9 -4.87 3.22 -9.46
CA GLU A 9 -5.30 2.70 -8.15
C GLU A 9 -4.36 1.60 -7.67
N ARG A 10 -3.90 0.72 -8.57
CA ARG A 10 -2.90 -0.30 -8.25
C ARG A 10 -1.55 0.32 -7.88
N GLU A 11 -1.10 1.33 -8.62
CA GLU A 11 0.08 2.12 -8.26
C GLU A 11 -0.05 2.76 -6.87
N HIS A 12 -1.21 3.34 -6.56
CA HIS A 12 -1.48 3.90 -5.24
C HIS A 12 -1.44 2.84 -4.14
N LEU A 13 -2.03 1.67 -4.38
CA LEU A 13 -2.00 0.54 -3.46
C LEU A 13 -0.56 0.08 -3.18
N TYR A 14 0.28 -0.06 -4.21
CA TYR A 14 1.69 -0.42 -4.01
C TYR A 14 2.44 0.61 -3.17
N ARG A 15 2.14 1.91 -3.35
CA ARG A 15 2.72 2.96 -2.49
C ARG A 15 2.28 2.84 -1.04
N LEU A 16 1.01 2.52 -0.79
CA LEU A 16 0.49 2.27 0.55
C LEU A 16 1.17 1.04 1.19
N ILE A 17 1.41 -0.02 0.44
CA ILE A 17 2.12 -1.22 0.91
C ILE A 17 3.56 -0.88 1.30
N VAL A 18 4.29 -0.15 0.43
CA VAL A 18 5.66 0.29 0.73
C VAL A 18 5.69 1.15 2.00
N SER A 19 4.78 2.12 2.12
CA SER A 19 4.67 2.98 3.31
C SER A 19 4.39 2.18 4.59
N GLN A 20 3.56 1.14 4.52
CA GLN A 20 3.25 0.28 5.66
C GLN A 20 4.46 -0.57 6.06
N LEU A 21 5.15 -1.19 5.09
CA LEU A 21 6.37 -1.96 5.36
C LEU A 21 7.44 -1.11 6.05
N ARG A 22 7.60 0.16 5.65
CA ARG A 22 8.51 1.08 6.35
C ARG A 22 8.04 1.42 7.75
N TYR A 23 6.74 1.64 7.94
CA TYR A 23 6.16 1.92 9.26
C TYR A 23 6.40 0.76 10.24
N ASP A 24 6.32 -0.47 9.75
CA ASP A 24 6.51 -1.68 10.54
C ASP A 24 8.00 -2.05 10.73
N GLY A 25 8.94 -1.29 10.14
CA GLY A 25 10.39 -1.50 10.27
C GLY A 25 11.01 -2.44 9.23
N TYR A 26 10.25 -2.92 8.24
CA TYR A 26 10.72 -3.80 7.18
C TYR A 26 11.41 -3.04 6.02
N GLU A 27 12.43 -2.22 6.33
CA GLU A 27 13.04 -1.30 5.35
C GLU A 27 13.64 -2.01 4.13
N SER A 28 14.25 -3.19 4.32
CA SER A 28 14.81 -3.97 3.21
C SER A 28 13.73 -4.44 2.24
N ALA A 29 12.59 -4.91 2.76
CA ALA A 29 11.46 -5.34 1.94
C ALA A 29 10.82 -4.15 1.21
N ALA A 30 10.61 -3.04 1.92
CA ALA A 30 10.07 -1.81 1.36
C ALA A 30 10.94 -1.26 0.21
N SER A 31 12.28 -1.27 0.39
CA SER A 31 13.23 -0.80 -0.61
C SER A 31 13.26 -1.69 -1.86
N ASN A 32 13.22 -3.03 -1.69
CA ASN A 32 13.10 -3.97 -2.80
C ASN A 32 11.81 -3.72 -3.60
N LEU A 33 10.69 -3.57 -2.91
CA LEU A 33 9.38 -3.37 -3.53
C LEU A 33 9.33 -2.03 -4.27
N ALA A 34 9.77 -0.93 -3.64
CA ALA A 34 9.76 0.40 -4.23
C ALA A 34 10.56 0.49 -5.55
N ARG A 35 11.68 -0.25 -5.66
CA ARG A 35 12.48 -0.33 -6.88
C ARG A 35 11.75 -1.01 -8.04
N ASN A 36 11.00 -2.07 -7.77
CA ASN A 36 10.27 -2.82 -8.81
C ASN A 36 9.10 -2.03 -9.40
N PHE A 37 8.55 -1.08 -8.65
CA PHE A 37 7.37 -0.31 -9.06
C PHE A 37 7.67 1.18 -9.31
N SER A 38 8.95 1.56 -9.38
CA SER A 38 9.40 2.95 -9.58
C SER A 38 8.63 3.94 -8.69
N ALA A 39 8.44 3.59 -7.42
CA ALA A 39 7.61 4.36 -6.50
C ALA A 39 8.25 5.73 -6.19
N TYR A 40 7.91 6.72 -7.01
CA TYR A 40 8.34 8.11 -6.89
C TYR A 40 7.13 9.01 -6.60
N PRO A 41 7.22 9.97 -5.68
CA PRO A 41 8.33 10.26 -4.75
C PRO A 41 8.52 9.18 -3.66
N PRO A 42 9.65 9.20 -2.92
CA PRO A 42 9.91 8.26 -1.83
C PRO A 42 8.73 8.15 -0.85
N CYS A 43 8.25 6.93 -0.63
CA CYS A 43 7.11 6.68 0.25
C CYS A 43 7.51 6.84 1.73
N ALA A 44 6.95 7.80 2.46
CA ALA A 44 7.21 7.91 3.90
C ALA A 44 6.57 6.73 4.68
N PRO A 45 7.11 6.35 5.85
CA PRO A 45 6.45 5.40 6.75
C PRO A 45 5.03 5.87 7.11
N SER A 46 4.02 5.02 6.94
CA SER A 46 2.63 5.34 7.28
C SER A 46 1.79 4.09 7.56
N SER A 47 0.93 4.14 8.58
CA SER A 47 -0.05 3.11 8.93
C SER A 47 -1.40 3.25 8.21
N ARG A 48 -1.49 4.12 7.19
CA ARG A 48 -2.74 4.40 6.47
C ARG A 48 -3.32 3.13 5.82
N LEU A 49 -2.48 2.26 5.29
CA LEU A 49 -2.94 0.99 4.70
C LEU A 49 -3.67 0.14 5.75
N SER A 50 -3.06 -0.04 6.93
CA SER A 50 -3.69 -0.77 8.04
C SER A 50 -5.03 -0.18 8.47
N HIS A 51 -5.18 1.16 8.46
CA HIS A 51 -6.47 1.80 8.73
C HIS A 51 -7.50 1.48 7.63
N LEU A 52 -7.12 1.59 6.35
CA LEU A 52 -8.02 1.31 5.23
C LEU A 52 -8.45 -0.17 5.20
N VAL A 53 -7.55 -1.11 5.48
CA VAL A 53 -7.87 -2.54 5.56
C VAL A 53 -8.86 -2.79 6.69
N ARG A 54 -8.66 -2.21 7.88
CA ARG A 54 -9.62 -2.32 8.99
C ARG A 54 -11.01 -1.78 8.63
N LEU A 55 -11.07 -0.64 7.93
CA LEU A 55 -12.33 -0.07 7.47
C LEU A 55 -12.99 -0.96 6.40
N GLY A 56 -12.21 -1.50 5.46
CA GLY A 56 -12.67 -2.45 4.44
C GLY A 56 -13.31 -3.68 5.08
N ASN A 57 -12.62 -4.34 6.00
CA ASN A 57 -13.14 -5.51 6.71
C ASN A 57 -14.42 -5.20 7.51
N GLN A 58 -14.52 -4.02 8.13
CA GLN A 58 -15.75 -3.59 8.83
C GLN A 58 -16.94 -3.41 7.88
N MET A 59 -16.68 -2.96 6.65
CA MET A 59 -17.74 -2.75 5.64
C MET A 59 -18.13 -4.04 4.93
N GLU A 60 -17.16 -4.93 4.66
CA GLU A 60 -17.41 -6.24 4.05
C GLU A 60 -18.20 -7.17 4.98
N GLY A 61 -18.21 -6.87 6.28
CA GLY A 61 -18.92 -7.66 7.29
C GLY A 61 -18.26 -9.02 7.45
N GLU A 62 -17.29 -9.11 8.36
CA GLU A 62 -17.11 -10.36 9.09
C GLU A 62 -18.41 -10.72 9.84
#